data_AF-A0A958AAA1-F1
#
_entry.id   AF-A0A958AAA1-F1
#
_cell.length_a   1.000
_cell.length_b   1.000
_cell.length_c   1.000
_cell.angle_alpha   90.00
_cell.angle_beta   90.00
_cell.angle_gamma   90.00
#
_symmetry.space_group_name_H-M   'P 1'
#
loop_
_entity.id
_entity.type
_entity.pdbx_description
1 polymer ?
#
loop_
_entity_poly.entity_id
_entity_poly.type
_entity_poly.pdbx_seq_one_letter_code
_entity_poly.pdbx_strand_id
1 'polypeptide(L)' 'MKRSDKASFVIYLCLIDRDNLASINVARKIGMTFEKEGQDDKGPFMLYSQSKM' A
#
# COMPACT_ATOMS: atom_id res chain seq x y z
N MET A 1 24.22 13.86 26.22
CA MET A 1 23.37 14.19 25.06
C MET A 1 22.42 13.03 24.81
N LYS A 2 21.15 13.11 25.21
CA LYS A 2 20.16 12.03 25.01
C LYS A 2 19.67 12.10 23.56
N ARG A 3 19.89 11.04 22.76
CA ARG A 3 19.25 10.90 21.44
C ARG A 3 17.75 10.78 21.68
N SER A 4 16.99 11.73 21.16
CA SER A 4 15.53 11.64 21.06
C SER A 4 15.20 10.72 19.88
N ASP A 5 14.57 9.58 20.16
CA ASP A 5 14.05 8.67 19.15
C ASP A 5 12.94 9.38 18.38
N LYS A 6 13.23 9.89 17.18
CA LYS A 6 12.21 10.40 16.26
C LYS A 6 11.45 9.21 15.67
N ALA A 7 10.21 8.99 16.11
CA ALA A 7 9.29 8.10 15.42
C ALA A 7 9.17 8.57 13.95
N SER A 8 9.52 7.70 13.02
CA SER A 8 9.45 7.97 11.58
C SER A 8 8.22 7.28 11.03
N PHE A 9 7.22 8.05 10.63
CA PHE A 9 6.00 7.52 10.01
C PHE A 9 6.31 7.08 8.58
N VAL A 10 6.09 5.80 8.27
CA VAL A 10 6.34 5.22 6.94
C VAL A 10 5.04 4.71 6.35
N ILE A 11 4.75 5.10 5.10
CA ILE A 11 3.63 4.59 4.33
C ILE A 11 4.17 3.73 3.19
N TYR A 12 3.62 2.52 3.04
CA TYR A 12 3.82 1.65 1.90
C TYR A 12 2.62 1.73 0.96
N LEU A 13 2.88 1.82 -0.34
CA LEU A 13 1.85 1.86 -1.39
C LEU A 13 2.08 0.73 -2.40
N CYS A 14 1.00 0.12 -2.88
CA CYS A 14 1.03 -0.85 -3.97
C CYS A 14 -0.05 -0.54 -5.00
N LEU A 15 0.33 -0.56 -6.28
CA LEU A 15 -0.60 -0.54 -7.42
C LEU A 15 -0.76 -1.97 -7.91
N ILE A 16 -1.98 -2.48 -7.87
CA ILE A 16 -2.28 -3.88 -8.22
C ILE A 16 -3.28 -3.89 -9.37
N ASP A 17 -3.01 -4.65 -10.42
CA ASP A 17 -3.97 -4.88 -11.49
C ASP A 17 -5.26 -5.51 -10.93
N ARG A 18 -6.43 -5.10 -11.44
CA ARG A 18 -7.74 -5.59 -10.98
C ARG A 18 -7.85 -7.11 -11.09
N ASP A 19 -7.26 -7.69 -12.12
CA ASP A 19 -7.38 -9.13 -12.39
C ASP A 19 -6.32 -9.96 -11.65
N ASN A 20 -5.36 -9.31 -10.98
CA ASN A 20 -4.32 -9.98 -10.20
C ASN A 20 -4.80 -10.36 -8.80
N LEU A 21 -5.74 -11.32 -8.76
CA LEU A 21 -6.34 -11.83 -7.53
C LEU A 21 -5.31 -12.35 -6.51
N ALA A 22 -4.19 -12.91 -6.98
CA ALA A 22 -3.12 -13.38 -6.11
C ALA A 22 -2.52 -12.23 -5.29
N SER A 23 -2.18 -11.11 -5.94
CA SER A 23 -1.58 -9.95 -5.28
C SER A 23 -2.59 -9.24 -4.37
N ILE A 24 -3.86 -9.15 -4.78
CA ILE A 24 -4.94 -8.61 -3.95
C ILE A 24 -5.07 -9.40 -2.64
N ASN A 25 -5.03 -10.73 -2.72
CA ASN A 25 -5.11 -11.60 -1.55
C ASN A 25 -3.90 -11.41 -0.61
N VAL A 26 -2.70 -11.24 -1.16
CA VAL A 26 -1.50 -10.95 -0.36
C VAL A 26 -1.63 -9.59 0.34
N ALA A 27 -2.00 -8.54 -0.39
CA ALA A 27 -2.15 -7.18 0.17
C ALA A 27 -3.15 -7.17 1.33
N ARG A 28 -4.30 -7.83 1.17
CA ARG A 28 -5.29 -8.01 2.26
C ARG A 28 -4.73 -8.81 3.43
N LYS A 29 -4.04 -9.93 3.16
CA LYS A 29 -3.49 -10.82 4.20
C LYS A 29 -2.43 -10.15 5.06
N ILE A 30 -1.62 -9.26 4.49
CA ILE A 30 -0.58 -8.52 5.22
C ILE A 30 -1.11 -7.23 5.88
N GLY A 31 -2.42 -6.96 5.78
CA GLY A 31 -3.06 -5.83 6.42
C GLY A 31 -2.90 -4.50 5.69
N MET A 32 -2.80 -4.51 4.36
CA MET A 32 -2.97 -3.29 3.56
C MET A 32 -4.45 -3.00 3.33
N THR A 33 -4.78 -1.71 3.24
CA THR A 33 -6.13 -1.20 2.98
C THR A 33 -6.27 -0.81 1.53
N PHE A 34 -7.40 -1.17 0.91
CA PHE A 34 -7.75 -0.65 -0.42
C PHE A 34 -8.20 0.80 -0.30
N GLU A 35 -7.57 1.71 -1.04
CA GLU A 35 -7.85 3.14 -0.98
C GLU A 35 -8.79 3.57 -2.11
N LYS A 36 -8.42 3.25 -3.36
CA LYS A 36 -9.17 3.65 -4.56
C LYS A 36 -8.73 2.87 -5.78
N GLU A 37 -9.56 2.94 -6.83
CA GLU A 37 -9.13 2.64 -8.18
C GLU A 37 -8.47 3.88 -8.82
N GLY A 38 -7.57 3.64 -9.77
CA GLY A 38 -6.95 4.67 -10.58
C GLY A 38 -6.68 4.18 -12.00
N GLN A 39 -6.12 5.05 -12.82
CA GLN A 39 -5.71 4.75 -14.19
C GLN A 39 -4.36 5.42 -14.46
N ASP A 40 -3.46 4.68 -15.10
CA ASP A 40 -2.20 5.20 -15.63
C ASP A 40 -2.04 4.81 -17.11
N ASP A 41 -0.85 5.06 -17.67
CA ASP A 41 -0.52 4.76 -19.07
C ASP A 41 -0.59 3.27 -19.42
N LYS A 42 -0.66 2.37 -18.41
CA LYS A 42 -0.76 0.92 -18.59
C LYS A 42 -2.19 0.41 -18.40
N GLY A 43 -3.08 1.21 -17.82
CA GLY A 43 -4.48 0.86 -17.64
C GLY A 43 -4.96 1.08 -16.20
N PRO A 44 -6.09 0.48 -15.82
CA PRO A 44 -6.65 0.68 -14.50
C PRO A 44 -5.91 -0.15 -13.44
N PHE A 45 -5.75 0.43 -12.24
CA PHE A 45 -5.14 -0.24 -11.09
C PHE A 45 -5.95 -0.02 -9.81
N MET A 46 -5.70 -0.87 -8.82
CA MET A 46 -6.17 -0.76 -7.45
C MET A 46 -5.02 -0.27 -6.56
N LEU A 47 -5.22 0.84 -5.85
CA LEU A 47 -4.25 1.37 -4.90
C LEU A 47 -4.50 0.77 -3.52
N TYR A 48 -3.46 0.16 -2.95
CA TYR A 48 -3.43 -0.31 -1.57
C TYR A 48 -2.40 0.46 -0.74
N SER A 49 -2.69 0.72 0.53
CA SER A 49 -1.79 1.40 1.46
C SER A 49 -1.62 0.65 2.79
N GLN A 50 -0.48 0.82 3.44
CA GLN A 50 -0.29 0.48 4.85
C GLN A 50 0.62 1.50 5.52
N SER A 51 0.18 2.03 6.65
CA SER A 51 0.98 2.92 7.49
C SER A 51 1.62 2.13 8.63
N LYS A 52 2.91 2.36 8.90
CA LYS A 52 3.60 1.89 10.11
C LYS A 52 4.03 3.08 10.94
N MET A 53 3.74 2.99 12.25
CA MET A 53 4.21 3.93 13.27
C MET A 53 5.54 3.46 13.86
#